data_AF-A0AAQ3WDX8-F1
#
_entry.id   AF-A0AAQ3WDX8-F1
#
_cell.length_a   1.000
_cell.length_b   1.000
_cell.length_c   1.000
_cell.angle_alpha   90.00
_cell.angle_beta   90.00
_cell.angle_gamma   90.00
#
_symmetry.space_group_name_H-M   'P 1'
#
loop_
_entity.id
_entity.type
_entity.pdbx_description
1 polymer ?
#
loop_
_entity_poly.entity_id
_entity_poly.type
_entity_poly.pdbx_seq_one_letter_code
_entity_poly.pdbx_strand_id
1 'polypeptide(L)'
;MCCLICMADTDAIILKHSGKVSFFDCHRRELLSRHEYRSDIGKAITKRRSSKRLEGEQVVEWLDELVDDDDGGFLCYGEEHSWTHKSCLWELPYAKALVLPYNIDVMHQERNISAKKDLVEICDRPYLEIQINSNGMESRPRAPYYLKPEDRKQILKWLQTLNQYKRAVNVSTGKLNGLKSHDYHIFMERLLPVMFRGYFDDELWKLFAELSNFYRQLCAKVISKKLMRELEKGIPVLLCQMEKIFPPGFFNVMEHLLVHLPWEALAGGPV
;
A
#
# COMPACT_ATOMS: atom_id res chain seq x y z
N MET A 1 10.37 -4.86 4.64
CA MET A 1 9.56 -4.56 5.84
C MET A 1 8.32 -5.43 5.77
N CYS A 2 8.09 -6.24 6.80
CA CYS A 2 6.99 -7.21 6.86
C CYS A 2 5.74 -6.60 7.46
N CYS A 3 4.59 -7.21 7.18
CA CYS A 3 3.40 -6.97 7.97
C CYS A 3 3.57 -7.64 9.33
N LEU A 4 3.62 -6.84 10.38
CA LEU A 4 3.77 -7.31 11.76
C LEU A 4 2.46 -7.92 12.32
N ILE A 5 1.34 -7.83 11.59
CA ILE A 5 0.06 -8.47 11.95
C ILE A 5 -0.02 -9.85 11.33
N CYS A 6 0.22 -9.93 10.02
CA CYS A 6 0.16 -11.18 9.28
C CYS A 6 1.43 -12.03 9.47
N MET A 7 2.55 -11.43 9.90
CA MET A 7 3.83 -12.10 10.14
C MET A 7 4.27 -12.93 8.91
N ALA A 8 4.45 -14.24 9.07
CA ALA A 8 4.75 -15.19 7.99
C ALA A 8 3.50 -15.69 7.24
N ASP A 9 2.29 -15.48 7.77
CA ASP A 9 1.03 -15.84 7.10
C ASP A 9 0.63 -14.77 6.07
N THR A 10 1.51 -14.53 5.10
CA THR A 10 1.29 -13.65 3.95
C THR A 10 1.57 -14.41 2.65
N ASP A 11 0.92 -13.99 1.56
CA ASP A 11 1.23 -14.47 0.21
C ASP A 11 2.19 -13.48 -0.50
N ALA A 12 2.93 -12.67 0.27
CA ALA A 12 3.80 -11.64 -0.26
C ALA A 12 4.96 -12.26 -1.06
N ILE A 13 5.30 -11.63 -2.17
CA ILE A 13 6.34 -12.11 -3.09
C ILE A 13 7.52 -11.16 -3.11
N ILE A 14 8.72 -11.69 -3.31
CA ILE A 14 9.89 -10.89 -3.65
C ILE A 14 9.90 -10.69 -5.16
N LEU A 15 9.84 -9.42 -5.58
CA LEU A 15 9.90 -9.05 -6.97
C LEU A 15 11.30 -9.30 -7.54
N LYS A 16 11.41 -10.13 -8.59
CA LYS A 16 12.68 -10.65 -9.12
C LYS A 16 13.65 -9.55 -9.58
N HIS A 17 13.16 -8.49 -10.20
CA HIS A 17 13.99 -7.43 -10.77
C HIS A 17 14.25 -6.29 -9.80
N SER A 18 13.31 -6.01 -8.90
CA SER A 18 13.45 -4.93 -7.92
C SER A 18 13.99 -5.38 -6.56
N GLY A 19 13.96 -6.68 -6.25
CA GLY A 19 14.33 -7.25 -4.95
C GLY A 19 13.42 -6.82 -3.80
N LYS A 20 12.30 -6.13 -4.10
CA LYS A 20 11.39 -5.57 -3.10
C LYS A 20 10.28 -6.58 -2.78
N VAL A 21 9.87 -6.62 -1.50
CA VAL A 21 8.68 -7.35 -1.07
C VAL A 21 7.43 -6.64 -1.60
N SER A 22 6.53 -7.40 -2.21
CA SER A 22 5.26 -6.93 -2.75
C SER A 22 4.11 -7.75 -2.19
N PHE A 23 3.07 -7.07 -1.73
CA PHE A 23 1.80 -7.60 -1.27
C PHE A 23 0.74 -7.61 -2.39
N PHE A 24 1.17 -7.54 -3.65
CA PHE A 24 0.28 -7.64 -4.79
C PHE A 24 -0.48 -8.96 -4.78
N ASP A 25 -1.79 -8.92 -4.99
CA ASP A 25 -2.72 -10.05 -5.01
C ASP A 25 -2.96 -10.71 -3.63
N CYS A 26 -2.33 -10.21 -2.57
CA CYS A 26 -2.48 -10.75 -1.21
C CYS A 26 -3.85 -10.42 -0.60
N HIS A 27 -4.50 -9.34 -1.02
CA HIS A 27 -5.71 -8.81 -0.37
C HIS A 27 -6.97 -9.61 -0.69
N ARG A 28 -6.96 -10.41 -1.76
CA ARG A 28 -8.10 -11.23 -2.18
C ARG A 28 -8.50 -12.26 -1.11
N ARG A 29 -7.56 -12.70 -0.27
CA ARG A 29 -7.84 -13.67 0.80
C ARG A 29 -8.74 -13.11 1.91
N GLU A 30 -8.78 -11.78 2.05
CA GLU A 30 -9.60 -11.05 3.01
C GLU A 30 -11.06 -10.89 2.55
N LEU A 31 -11.36 -11.14 1.28
CA LEU A 31 -12.71 -11.08 0.73
C LEU A 31 -13.53 -12.31 1.14
N LEU A 32 -14.86 -12.28 0.99
CA LEU A 32 -15.69 -13.47 1.18
C LEU A 32 -15.36 -14.55 0.14
N SER A 33 -15.44 -15.83 0.51
CA SER A 33 -15.05 -16.97 -0.37
C SER A 33 -15.71 -16.96 -1.74
N ARG A 34 -16.94 -16.44 -1.84
CA ARG A 34 -17.73 -16.32 -3.07
C ARG A 34 -17.55 -15.00 -3.84
N HIS A 35 -16.64 -14.13 -3.40
CA HIS A 35 -16.43 -12.83 -4.04
C HIS A 35 -15.74 -13.03 -5.40
N GLU A 36 -16.18 -12.32 -6.44
CA GLU A 36 -15.69 -12.46 -7.81
C GLU A 36 -14.17 -12.28 -7.93
N TYR A 37 -13.59 -11.32 -7.20
CA TYR A 37 -12.14 -11.10 -7.16
C TYR A 37 -11.32 -12.26 -6.58
N ARG A 38 -11.91 -13.25 -5.90
CA ARG A 38 -11.18 -14.48 -5.51
C ARG A 38 -11.00 -15.45 -6.68
N SER A 39 -11.82 -15.32 -7.71
CA SER A 39 -11.77 -16.13 -8.94
C SER A 39 -11.23 -15.36 -10.15
N ASP A 40 -11.05 -14.05 -10.05
CA ASP A 40 -10.62 -13.21 -11.17
C ASP A 40 -9.19 -13.56 -11.60
N ILE A 41 -9.02 -13.87 -12.87
CA ILE A 41 -7.90 -14.66 -13.42
C ILE A 41 -6.66 -13.76 -13.57
N GLY A 42 -5.54 -14.18 -12.98
CA GLY A 42 -4.28 -13.44 -13.05
C GLY A 42 -3.05 -14.29 -12.74
N LYS A 43 -3.00 -14.99 -11.60
CA LYS A 43 -2.02 -16.08 -11.38
C LYS A 43 -2.23 -17.01 -10.16
N ALA A 44 -3.20 -16.79 -9.28
CA ALA A 44 -3.63 -17.84 -8.34
C ALA A 44 -5.05 -17.62 -7.83
N ILE A 45 -5.88 -18.67 -7.86
CA ILE A 45 -7.09 -18.72 -7.03
C ILE A 45 -6.58 -18.83 -5.58
N THR A 46 -6.61 -17.75 -4.80
CA THR A 46 -6.26 -17.85 -3.38
C THR A 46 -7.38 -18.56 -2.62
N LYS A 47 -7.15 -19.85 -2.33
CA LYS A 47 -7.99 -20.66 -1.44
C LYS A 47 -7.66 -20.43 0.04
N ARG A 48 -6.62 -19.64 0.34
CA ARG A 48 -6.20 -19.35 1.71
C ARG A 48 -7.24 -18.48 2.40
N ARG A 49 -7.40 -18.71 3.71
CA ARG A 49 -8.30 -17.93 4.57
C ARG A 49 -7.64 -16.59 4.93
N SER A 50 -8.41 -15.62 5.41
CA SER A 50 -7.85 -14.39 6.01
C SER A 50 -6.77 -14.74 7.05
N SER A 51 -5.71 -13.94 7.10
CA SER A 51 -4.62 -14.15 8.06
C SER A 51 -5.13 -14.02 9.49
N LYS A 52 -4.62 -14.85 10.40
CA LYS A 52 -4.98 -14.74 11.82
C LYS A 52 -4.08 -13.71 12.48
N ARG A 53 -4.70 -12.77 13.22
CA ARG A 53 -3.95 -11.91 14.14
C ARG A 53 -3.41 -12.78 15.27
N LEU A 54 -2.09 -12.75 15.44
CA LEU A 54 -1.42 -13.43 16.54
C LEU A 54 -1.50 -12.59 17.82
N GLU A 55 -1.62 -13.26 18.95
CA GLU A 55 -1.45 -12.64 20.26
C GLU A 55 0.03 -12.38 20.54
N GLY A 56 0.33 -11.41 21.43
CA GLY A 56 1.71 -11.01 21.70
C GLY A 56 2.62 -12.15 22.17
N GLU A 57 2.09 -13.12 22.91
CA GLU A 57 2.83 -14.33 23.31
C GLU A 57 3.20 -15.20 22.11
N GLN A 58 2.26 -15.40 21.19
CA GLN A 58 2.48 -16.18 19.96
C GLN A 58 3.48 -15.49 19.02
N VAL A 59 3.49 -14.15 19.01
CA VAL A 59 4.48 -13.38 18.24
C VAL A 59 5.87 -13.58 18.82
N VAL A 60 6.03 -13.54 20.15
CA VAL A 60 7.32 -13.77 20.80
C VAL A 60 7.81 -15.20 20.56
N GLU A 61 6.96 -16.20 20.74
CA GLU A 61 7.29 -17.61 20.43
C GLU A 61 7.81 -17.76 18.99
N TRP A 62 7.10 -17.15 18.03
CA TRP A 62 7.52 -17.18 16.63
C TRP A 62 8.84 -16.45 16.37
N LEU A 63 9.07 -15.31 17.02
CA LEU A 63 10.34 -14.58 16.91
C LEU A 63 11.50 -15.36 17.53
N ASP A 64 11.27 -16.14 18.58
CA ASP A 64 12.29 -16.98 19.22
C ASP A 64 12.66 -18.19 18.36
N GLU A 65 11.75 -18.65 17.48
CA GLU A 65 12.02 -19.72 16.50
C GLU A 65 12.90 -19.27 15.32
N LEU A 66 13.07 -17.95 15.10
CA LEU A 66 13.92 -17.46 14.02
C LEU A 66 15.40 -17.81 14.27
N VAL A 67 16.00 -18.48 13.28
CA VAL A 67 17.40 -18.92 13.29
C VAL A 67 18.26 -17.93 12.52
N ASP A 68 19.33 -17.45 13.15
CA ASP A 68 20.30 -16.54 12.52
C ASP A 68 21.05 -17.24 11.37
N ASP A 69 21.27 -16.50 10.28
CA ASP A 69 22.09 -16.94 9.14
C ASP A 69 23.54 -16.44 9.29
N ASP A 70 24.51 -17.23 8.83
CA ASP A 70 25.95 -16.95 8.93
C ASP A 70 26.34 -15.69 8.14
N ASP A 71 25.62 -15.39 7.06
CA ASP A 71 25.80 -14.20 6.21
C ASP A 71 25.05 -12.95 6.72
N GLY A 72 24.37 -13.07 7.87
CA GLY A 72 23.57 -12.02 8.48
C GLY A 72 22.11 -12.00 8.02
N GLY A 73 21.19 -11.94 8.98
CA GLY A 73 19.75 -12.08 8.75
C GLY A 73 19.21 -13.35 9.38
N PHE A 74 18.11 -13.88 8.84
CA PHE A 74 17.50 -15.13 9.30
C PHE A 74 17.40 -16.13 8.16
N LEU A 75 17.59 -17.42 8.49
CA LEU A 75 17.37 -18.52 7.55
C LEU A 75 15.95 -18.48 6.97
N CYS A 76 15.75 -19.06 5.78
CA CYS A 76 14.45 -19.10 5.08
C CYS A 76 13.86 -17.72 4.70
N TYR A 77 14.68 -16.65 4.73
CA TYR A 77 14.30 -15.34 4.22
C TYR A 77 13.95 -15.39 2.72
N GLY A 78 12.79 -14.85 2.37
CA GLY A 78 12.26 -14.79 1.01
C GLY A 78 11.50 -16.04 0.56
N GLU A 79 11.55 -17.12 1.34
CA GLU A 79 10.80 -18.35 1.09
C GLU A 79 9.65 -18.49 2.08
N GLU A 80 9.94 -18.57 3.38
CA GLU A 80 8.92 -18.75 4.42
C GLU A 80 8.50 -17.42 5.05
N HIS A 81 9.40 -16.44 5.08
CA HIS A 81 9.14 -15.14 5.70
C HIS A 81 9.97 -14.02 5.07
N SER A 82 9.61 -12.76 5.30
CA SER A 82 10.35 -11.60 4.74
C SER A 82 11.14 -10.77 5.78
N TRP A 83 11.50 -11.36 6.93
CA TRP A 83 12.09 -10.64 8.07
C TRP A 83 13.62 -10.54 7.98
N THR A 84 14.14 -9.34 8.24
CA THR A 84 15.59 -9.08 8.26
C THR A 84 16.14 -8.73 9.64
N HIS A 85 15.27 -8.40 10.60
CA HIS A 85 15.65 -8.02 11.96
C HIS A 85 14.49 -8.26 12.93
N LYS A 86 14.81 -8.57 14.19
CA LYS A 86 13.86 -8.52 15.31
C LYS A 86 13.77 -7.07 15.79
N SER A 87 12.57 -6.54 15.98
CA SER A 87 12.41 -5.19 16.53
C SER A 87 12.79 -5.20 18.01
N CYS A 88 13.63 -4.25 18.44
CA CYS A 88 14.00 -4.08 19.85
C CYS A 88 12.81 -3.77 20.76
N LEU A 89 11.65 -3.38 20.21
CA LEU A 89 10.43 -3.20 20.98
C LEU A 89 9.96 -4.50 21.66
N TRP A 90 10.26 -5.66 21.07
CA TRP A 90 9.91 -6.97 21.65
C TRP A 90 10.78 -7.37 22.85
N GLU A 91 11.87 -6.65 23.12
CA GLU A 91 12.66 -6.82 24.35
C GLU A 91 11.95 -6.22 25.58
N LEU A 92 10.93 -5.38 25.37
CA LEU A 92 10.22 -4.70 26.44
C LEU A 92 9.27 -5.67 27.16
N PRO A 93 9.29 -5.76 28.50
CA PRO A 93 8.49 -6.74 29.26
C PRO A 93 6.98 -6.67 29.01
N TYR A 94 6.48 -5.52 28.58
CA TYR A 94 5.08 -5.27 28.31
C TYR A 94 4.68 -5.46 26.84
N ALA A 95 5.63 -5.68 25.92
CA ALA A 95 5.35 -5.77 24.48
C ALA A 95 4.33 -6.88 24.17
N LYS A 96 4.46 -8.03 24.83
CA LYS A 96 3.52 -9.16 24.72
C LYS A 96 2.10 -8.86 25.20
N ALA A 97 1.92 -7.85 26.05
CA ALA A 97 0.62 -7.46 26.59
C ALA A 97 -0.08 -6.40 25.71
N LEU A 98 0.60 -5.85 24.70
CA LEU A 98 0.02 -4.83 23.82
C LEU A 98 -0.86 -5.48 22.75
N VAL A 99 -2.13 -5.07 22.72
CA VAL A 99 -3.07 -5.43 21.64
C VAL A 99 -2.69 -4.76 20.31
N LEU A 100 -2.10 -3.57 20.39
CA LEU A 100 -1.57 -2.80 19.27
C LEU A 100 -0.11 -2.45 19.57
N PRO A 101 0.86 -3.28 19.14
CA PRO A 101 2.26 -3.10 19.50
C PRO A 101 2.92 -1.90 18.80
N TYR A 102 2.27 -1.30 17.80
CA TYR A 102 2.77 -0.16 17.04
C TYR A 102 1.62 0.66 16.45
N ASN A 103 1.85 1.96 16.26
CA ASN A 103 1.05 2.84 15.43
C ASN A 103 1.85 3.14 14.17
N ILE A 104 1.34 2.76 12.99
CA ILE A 104 2.05 2.98 11.73
C ILE A 104 1.90 4.45 11.34
N ASP A 105 3.03 5.16 11.24
CA ASP A 105 3.08 6.43 10.52
C ASP A 105 3.16 6.12 9.02
N VAL A 106 2.09 6.47 8.32
CA VAL A 106 2.01 6.33 6.87
C VAL A 106 2.92 7.41 6.31
N MET A 107 3.96 7.07 5.52
CA MET A 107 4.56 7.89 4.44
C MET A 107 6.06 7.58 4.23
N HIS A 108 6.37 6.52 3.49
CA HIS A 108 7.58 6.48 2.64
C HIS A 108 7.42 5.46 1.50
N GLN A 109 7.22 5.95 0.27
CA GLN A 109 7.34 5.14 -0.94
C GLN A 109 8.50 5.63 -1.79
N GLU A 110 9.45 4.74 -2.09
CA GLU A 110 10.54 5.03 -3.01
C GLU A 110 10.21 4.54 -4.43
N ARG A 111 10.32 5.43 -5.41
CA ARG A 111 10.14 5.10 -6.83
C ARG A 111 11.24 4.14 -7.28
N ASN A 112 10.89 2.95 -7.78
CA ASN A 112 11.86 2.03 -8.38
C ASN A 112 11.57 1.80 -9.88
N ILE A 113 12.60 1.91 -10.71
CA ILE A 113 12.57 1.66 -12.16
C ILE A 113 12.37 0.17 -12.45
N SER A 114 12.85 -0.72 -11.59
CA SER A 114 12.76 -2.17 -11.75
C SER A 114 11.33 -2.74 -11.71
N ALA A 115 10.37 -2.02 -11.13
CA ALA A 115 8.99 -2.46 -10.97
C ALA A 115 8.25 -2.72 -12.31
N LYS A 116 8.76 -2.20 -13.44
CA LYS A 116 8.18 -2.45 -14.77
C LYS A 116 8.57 -3.79 -15.38
N LYS A 117 9.75 -4.34 -15.04
CA LYS A 117 10.15 -5.69 -15.49
C LYS A 117 9.37 -6.75 -14.72
N ASP A 118 9.17 -6.50 -13.43
CA ASP A 118 8.32 -7.31 -12.57
C ASP A 118 6.85 -7.34 -13.06
N LEU A 119 6.36 -6.22 -13.60
CA LEU A 119 5.03 -6.12 -14.22
C LEU A 119 4.80 -7.16 -15.33
N VAL A 120 5.77 -7.37 -16.22
CA VAL A 120 5.68 -8.33 -17.35
C VAL A 120 5.56 -9.76 -16.83
N GLU A 121 6.36 -10.10 -15.81
CA GLU A 121 6.40 -11.46 -15.26
C GLU A 121 5.16 -11.77 -14.41
N ILE A 122 4.56 -10.78 -13.75
CA ILE A 122 3.51 -10.99 -12.74
C ILE A 122 2.12 -10.63 -13.26
N CYS A 123 1.98 -9.62 -14.12
CA CYS A 123 0.71 -9.11 -14.59
C CYS A 123 0.56 -9.23 -16.11
N ASP A 124 -0.63 -9.62 -16.57
CA ASP A 124 -0.99 -9.57 -17.99
C ASP A 124 -1.41 -8.14 -18.40
N ARG A 125 -0.41 -7.24 -18.52
CA ARG A 125 -0.62 -5.84 -18.93
C ARG A 125 0.34 -5.42 -20.04
N PRO A 126 0.21 -6.00 -21.25
CA PRO A 126 1.11 -5.73 -22.38
C PRO A 126 1.20 -4.25 -22.75
N TYR A 127 0.14 -3.48 -22.48
CA TYR A 127 0.08 -2.04 -22.73
C TYR A 127 0.96 -1.18 -21.79
N LEU A 128 1.51 -1.74 -20.71
CA LEU A 128 2.41 -1.04 -19.77
C LEU A 128 3.89 -1.44 -19.89
N GLU A 129 4.18 -2.44 -20.71
CA GLU A 129 5.51 -3.02 -20.91
C GLU A 129 6.48 -2.03 -21.57
N ILE A 130 7.78 -2.22 -21.33
CA ILE A 130 8.81 -1.39 -21.96
C ILE A 130 8.88 -1.74 -23.44
N GLN A 131 8.76 -0.73 -24.30
CA GLN A 131 8.87 -0.89 -25.75
C GLN A 131 10.26 -0.45 -26.20
N ILE A 132 10.84 -1.15 -27.17
CA ILE A 132 12.12 -0.75 -27.77
C ILE A 132 11.81 -0.06 -29.08
N ASN A 133 12.18 1.21 -29.19
CA ASN A 133 11.99 1.99 -30.41
C ASN A 133 12.98 1.53 -31.49
N SER A 134 12.74 1.91 -32.74
CA SER A 134 13.61 1.62 -33.90
C SER A 134 15.08 1.98 -33.70
N ASN A 135 15.36 2.94 -32.80
CA ASN A 135 16.69 3.43 -32.48
C ASN A 135 17.36 2.66 -31.31
N GLY A 136 16.78 1.54 -30.86
CA GLY A 136 17.27 0.77 -29.71
C GLY A 136 17.02 1.41 -28.34
N MET A 137 16.35 2.56 -28.29
CA MET A 137 16.00 3.22 -27.02
C MET A 137 14.73 2.63 -26.41
N GLU A 138 14.78 2.37 -25.11
CA GLU A 138 13.61 2.00 -24.32
C GLU A 138 12.64 3.18 -24.21
N SER A 139 11.40 2.98 -24.64
CA SER A 139 10.28 3.88 -24.41
C SER A 139 9.27 3.24 -23.47
N ARG A 140 8.61 4.09 -22.68
CA ARG A 140 7.68 3.67 -21.64
C ARG A 140 6.29 4.12 -22.05
N PRO A 141 5.36 3.20 -22.35
CA PRO A 141 3.97 3.59 -22.57
C PRO A 141 3.43 4.25 -21.31
N ARG A 142 2.59 5.27 -21.53
CA ARG A 142 2.01 6.07 -20.46
C ARG A 142 0.94 5.25 -19.75
N ALA A 143 1.10 5.09 -18.44
CA ALA A 143 0.10 4.43 -17.61
C ALA A 143 -1.13 5.32 -17.41
N PRO A 144 -2.33 4.75 -17.19
CA PRO A 144 -3.57 5.52 -17.01
C PRO A 144 -3.51 6.46 -15.80
N TYR A 145 -2.77 6.07 -14.76
CA TYR A 145 -2.53 6.87 -13.55
C TYR A 145 -1.42 7.92 -13.67
N TYR A 146 -0.90 8.16 -14.88
CA TYR A 146 0.15 9.14 -15.11
C TYR A 146 -0.41 10.43 -15.72
N LEU A 147 -0.34 11.52 -14.96
CA LEU A 147 -0.77 12.83 -15.43
C LEU A 147 0.07 13.33 -16.61
N LYS A 148 -0.59 14.02 -17.55
CA LYS A 148 0.11 14.75 -18.60
C LYS A 148 0.91 15.91 -17.98
N PRO A 149 2.06 16.31 -18.54
CA PRO A 149 2.84 17.44 -18.02
C PRO A 149 2.02 18.73 -17.90
N GLU A 150 1.11 18.98 -18.83
CA GLU A 150 0.22 20.15 -18.88
C GLU A 150 -0.79 20.09 -17.73
N ASP A 151 -1.45 18.95 -17.54
CA ASP A 151 -2.41 18.70 -16.46
C ASP A 151 -1.75 18.83 -15.09
N ARG A 152 -0.54 18.27 -14.94
CA ARG A 152 0.26 18.43 -13.72
C ARG A 152 0.56 19.91 -13.42
N LYS A 153 0.89 20.72 -14.44
CA LYS A 153 1.11 22.16 -14.25
C LYS A 153 -0.17 22.87 -13.82
N GLN A 154 -1.33 22.50 -14.38
CA GLN A 154 -2.62 23.07 -13.99
C GLN A 154 -2.95 22.76 -12.53
N ILE A 155 -2.78 21.50 -12.12
CA ILE A 155 -2.96 21.07 -10.73
C ILE A 155 -2.06 21.85 -9.77
N LEU A 156 -0.77 22.00 -10.10
CA LEU A 156 0.17 22.74 -9.27
C LEU A 156 -0.20 24.23 -9.17
N LYS A 157 -0.63 24.85 -10.28
CA LYS A 157 -1.13 26.23 -10.26
C LYS A 157 -2.38 26.37 -9.38
N TRP A 158 -3.30 25.41 -9.45
CA TRP A 158 -4.45 25.37 -8.55
C TRP A 158 -4.02 25.24 -7.08
N LEU A 159 -3.09 24.35 -6.75
CA LEU A 159 -2.54 24.25 -5.39
C LEU A 159 -1.90 25.56 -4.91
N GLN A 160 -1.29 26.36 -5.80
CA GLN A 160 -0.75 27.67 -5.43
C GLN A 160 -1.81 28.69 -5.03
N THR A 161 -3.07 28.51 -5.46
CA THR A 161 -4.19 29.35 -5.02
C THR A 161 -4.57 29.08 -3.56
N LEU A 162 -4.19 27.92 -3.02
CA LEU A 162 -4.39 27.57 -1.63
C LEU A 162 -3.25 28.17 -0.79
N ASN A 163 -3.58 29.14 0.06
CA ASN A 163 -2.60 29.88 0.87
C ASN A 163 -1.62 28.97 1.63
N GLN A 164 -2.08 27.81 2.10
CA GLN A 164 -1.27 26.84 2.83
C GLN A 164 -0.17 26.17 1.99
N TYR A 165 -0.39 25.95 0.69
CA TYR A 165 0.56 25.22 -0.19
C TYR A 165 1.31 26.12 -1.17
N LYS A 166 0.96 27.41 -1.24
CA LYS A 166 1.57 28.38 -2.16
C LYS A 166 3.11 28.34 -2.18
N ARG A 167 3.74 28.21 -1.01
CA ARG A 167 5.20 28.15 -0.86
C ARG A 167 5.80 26.76 -1.10
N ALA A 168 4.99 25.70 -0.99
CA ALA A 168 5.42 24.33 -1.20
C ALA A 168 5.49 23.95 -2.68
N VAL A 169 4.72 24.64 -3.54
CA VAL A 169 4.61 24.30 -4.96
C VAL A 169 5.70 24.97 -5.79
N ASN A 170 6.48 24.15 -6.50
CA ASN A 170 7.39 24.60 -7.53
C ASN A 170 6.90 24.13 -8.92
N VAL A 171 6.27 25.05 -9.67
CA VAL A 171 5.65 24.74 -10.98
C VAL A 171 6.69 24.44 -12.06
N SER A 172 7.87 25.07 -12.03
CA SER A 172 8.91 24.85 -13.04
C SER A 172 9.52 23.45 -12.95
N THR A 173 9.78 22.97 -11.74
CA THR A 173 10.26 21.61 -11.49
C THR A 173 9.14 20.56 -11.43
N GLY A 174 7.90 21.00 -11.26
CA GLY A 174 6.74 20.15 -11.06
C GLY A 174 6.68 19.48 -9.67
N LYS A 175 7.49 19.93 -8.70
CA LYS A 175 7.65 19.27 -7.38
C LYS A 175 6.91 20.03 -6.27
N LEU A 176 6.55 19.28 -5.24
CA LEU A 176 6.09 19.80 -3.94
C LEU A 176 7.24 19.63 -2.94
N ASN A 177 7.60 20.68 -2.23
CA ASN A 177 8.70 20.69 -1.26
C ASN A 177 8.23 21.24 0.09
N GLY A 178 8.83 20.77 1.19
CA GLY A 178 8.60 21.34 2.52
C GLY A 178 7.22 21.04 3.11
N LEU A 179 6.51 20.02 2.61
CA LEU A 179 5.29 19.51 3.23
C LEU A 179 5.64 18.64 4.45
N LYS A 180 4.82 18.76 5.49
CA LYS A 180 4.89 17.91 6.69
C LYS A 180 3.92 16.73 6.56
N SER A 181 4.04 15.72 7.43
CA SER A 181 3.12 14.57 7.46
C SER A 181 1.64 15.00 7.50
N HIS A 182 1.32 16.02 8.32
CA HIS A 182 -0.03 16.60 8.39
C HIS A 182 -0.57 17.08 7.02
N ASP A 183 0.27 17.70 6.21
CA ASP A 183 -0.14 18.15 4.87
C ASP A 183 -0.49 16.96 3.98
N TYR A 184 0.30 15.88 4.04
CA TYR A 184 0.03 14.65 3.29
C TYR A 184 -1.27 13.97 3.76
N HIS A 185 -1.58 13.97 5.05
CA HIS A 185 -2.89 13.51 5.56
C HIS A 185 -4.04 14.32 4.95
N ILE A 186 -3.93 15.66 4.90
CA ILE A 186 -4.95 16.49 4.25
C ILE A 186 -5.07 16.14 2.75
N PHE A 187 -3.95 15.88 2.07
CA PHE A 187 -3.97 15.45 0.68
C PHE A 187 -4.74 14.14 0.52
N MET A 188 -4.38 13.12 1.29
CA MET A 188 -4.99 11.80 1.24
C MET A 188 -6.47 11.83 1.60
N GLU A 189 -6.86 12.52 2.67
CA GLU A 189 -8.24 12.55 3.16
C GLU A 189 -9.18 13.43 2.32
N ARG A 190 -8.67 14.50 1.70
CA ARG A 190 -9.53 15.56 1.15
C ARG A 190 -9.16 16.04 -0.24
N LEU A 191 -7.87 16.15 -0.57
CA LEU A 191 -7.48 16.85 -1.80
C LEU A 191 -7.32 15.93 -3.00
N LEU A 192 -6.91 14.66 -2.85
CA LEU A 192 -6.75 13.74 -4.00
C LEU A 192 -7.96 13.74 -4.96
N PRO A 193 -9.22 13.65 -4.49
CA PRO A 193 -10.36 13.55 -5.38
C PRO A 193 -10.64 14.89 -6.08
N VAL A 194 -10.41 16.00 -5.38
CA VAL A 194 -10.58 17.34 -5.97
C VAL A 194 -9.47 17.62 -6.98
N MET A 195 -8.24 17.25 -6.63
CA MET A 195 -7.03 17.49 -7.40
C MET A 195 -7.04 16.76 -8.74
N PHE A 196 -7.58 15.54 -8.78
CA PHE A 196 -7.57 14.71 -9.99
C PHE A 196 -8.89 14.73 -10.77
N ARG A 197 -9.92 15.44 -10.30
CA ARG A 197 -11.22 15.51 -10.97
C ARG A 197 -11.08 16.11 -12.37
N GLY A 198 -11.56 15.37 -13.37
CA GLY A 198 -11.51 15.78 -14.79
C GLY A 198 -10.17 15.55 -15.49
N TYR A 199 -9.17 14.99 -14.80
CA TYR A 199 -7.87 14.63 -15.39
C TYR A 199 -7.70 13.13 -15.59
N PHE A 200 -8.30 12.32 -14.73
CA PHE A 200 -8.38 10.87 -14.88
C PHE A 200 -9.76 10.47 -15.41
N ASP A 201 -9.85 9.25 -15.96
CA ASP A 201 -11.14 8.62 -16.24
C ASP A 201 -11.96 8.44 -14.96
N ASP A 202 -13.27 8.24 -15.12
CA ASP A 202 -14.21 8.20 -14.00
C ASP A 202 -13.93 7.04 -13.05
N GLU A 203 -13.46 5.90 -13.56
CA GLU A 203 -13.15 4.72 -12.73
C GLU A 203 -11.95 4.97 -11.82
N LEU A 204 -10.86 5.47 -12.39
CA LEU A 204 -9.64 5.80 -11.66
C LEU A 204 -9.86 6.98 -10.70
N TRP A 205 -10.61 8.00 -11.12
CA TRP A 205 -10.96 9.09 -10.23
C TRP A 205 -11.80 8.61 -9.04
N LYS A 206 -12.79 7.74 -9.28
CA LYS A 206 -13.63 7.16 -8.24
C LYS A 206 -12.80 6.32 -7.26
N LEU A 207 -11.80 5.59 -7.74
CA LEU A 207 -10.86 4.85 -6.90
C LEU A 207 -10.13 5.78 -5.91
N PHE A 208 -9.60 6.91 -6.39
CA PHE A 208 -8.98 7.90 -5.51
C PHE A 208 -9.99 8.55 -4.56
N ALA A 209 -11.22 8.79 -5.01
CA ALA A 209 -12.30 9.31 -4.17
C ALA A 209 -12.67 8.36 -3.02
N GLU A 210 -12.76 7.06 -3.30
CA GLU A 210 -13.03 6.03 -2.31
C GLU A 210 -11.89 5.87 -1.32
N LEU A 211 -10.63 5.87 -1.81
CA LEU A 211 -9.44 5.84 -0.95
C LEU A 211 -9.37 7.06 -0.02
N SER A 212 -9.65 8.26 -0.54
CA SER A 212 -9.71 9.47 0.29
C SER A 212 -10.83 9.41 1.31
N ASN A 213 -11.99 8.90 0.92
CA ASN A 213 -13.10 8.74 1.84
C ASN A 213 -12.78 7.72 2.94
N PHE A 214 -12.08 6.63 2.62
CA PHE A 214 -11.59 5.65 3.59
C PHE A 214 -10.72 6.33 4.66
N TYR A 215 -9.66 7.05 4.26
CA TYR A 215 -8.80 7.75 5.22
C TYR A 215 -9.56 8.80 6.03
N ARG A 216 -10.45 9.56 5.39
CA ARG A 216 -11.25 10.57 6.08
C ARG A 216 -12.17 9.97 7.16
N GLN A 217 -12.71 8.78 6.92
CA GLN A 217 -13.56 8.06 7.87
C GLN A 217 -12.72 7.45 9.00
N LEU A 218 -11.53 6.94 8.69
CA LEU A 218 -10.60 6.35 9.64
C LEU A 218 -10.03 7.40 10.61
N CYS A 219 -9.60 8.54 10.10
CA CYS A 219 -9.03 9.66 10.88
C CYS A 219 -10.11 10.60 11.46
N ALA A 220 -11.35 10.14 11.54
CA ALA A 220 -12.43 10.93 12.13
C ALA A 220 -12.27 11.03 13.65
N LYS A 221 -12.50 12.23 14.20
CA LYS A 221 -12.43 12.48 15.65
C LYS A 221 -13.33 11.57 16.49
N VAL A 222 -14.40 11.06 15.91
CA VAL A 222 -15.35 10.14 16.56
C VAL A 222 -15.50 8.92 15.68
N ILE A 223 -15.13 7.77 16.21
CA ILE A 223 -15.23 6.49 15.51
C ILE A 223 -16.60 5.86 15.75
N SER A 224 -17.25 5.46 14.66
CA SER A 224 -18.44 4.59 14.70
C SER A 224 -18.02 3.13 14.54
N LYS A 225 -18.35 2.29 15.51
CA LYS A 225 -18.08 0.85 15.46
C LYS A 225 -18.72 0.17 14.24
N LYS A 226 -19.92 0.61 13.87
CA LYS A 226 -20.64 0.09 12.70
C LYS A 226 -19.86 0.43 11.42
N LEU A 227 -19.46 1.69 11.29
CA LEU A 227 -18.71 2.17 10.13
C LEU A 227 -17.36 1.46 9.98
N MET A 228 -16.59 1.27 11.07
CA MET A 228 -15.30 0.56 10.96
C MET A 228 -15.47 -0.88 10.49
N ARG A 229 -16.53 -1.58 10.89
CA ARG A 229 -16.85 -2.92 10.36
C ARG A 229 -17.26 -2.90 8.89
N GLU A 230 -17.81 -1.80 8.40
CA GLU A 230 -18.07 -1.60 6.97
C GLU A 230 -16.77 -1.32 6.21
N LEU A 231 -15.90 -0.47 6.76
CA LEU A 231 -14.57 -0.20 6.20
C LEU A 231 -13.69 -1.47 6.15
N GLU A 232 -13.70 -2.29 7.20
CA GLU A 232 -12.98 -3.58 7.27
C GLU A 232 -13.38 -4.52 6.13
N LYS A 233 -14.65 -4.51 5.72
CA LYS A 233 -15.14 -5.30 4.58
C LYS A 233 -14.88 -4.63 3.22
N GLY A 234 -14.86 -3.30 3.18
CA GLY A 234 -14.71 -2.53 1.96
C GLY A 234 -13.27 -2.37 1.50
N ILE A 235 -12.32 -2.22 2.44
CA ILE A 235 -10.93 -1.93 2.10
C ILE A 235 -10.25 -3.02 1.26
N PRO A 236 -10.50 -4.34 1.46
CA PRO A 236 -9.90 -5.34 0.58
C PRO A 236 -10.47 -5.27 -0.84
N VAL A 237 -11.74 -4.88 -1.01
CA VAL A 237 -12.34 -4.68 -2.34
C VAL A 237 -11.64 -3.52 -3.05
N LEU A 238 -11.44 -2.40 -2.34
CA LEU A 238 -10.75 -1.23 -2.87
C LEU A 238 -9.30 -1.56 -3.25
N LEU A 239 -8.57 -2.30 -2.40
CA LEU A 239 -7.21 -2.75 -2.71
C LEU A 239 -7.18 -3.65 -3.94
N CYS A 240 -8.12 -4.60 -4.09
CA CYS A 240 -8.20 -5.42 -5.30
C CYS A 240 -8.52 -4.60 -6.56
N GLN A 241 -9.31 -3.54 -6.46
CA GLN A 241 -9.52 -2.61 -7.59
C GLN A 241 -8.24 -1.82 -7.91
N MET A 242 -7.53 -1.36 -6.88
CA MET A 242 -6.22 -0.73 -7.05
C MET A 242 -5.23 -1.69 -7.73
N GLU A 243 -5.21 -2.97 -7.33
CA GLU A 243 -4.33 -3.99 -7.89
C GLU A 243 -4.54 -4.13 -9.39
N LYS A 244 -5.76 -3.96 -9.91
CA LYS A 244 -6.05 -3.98 -11.36
C LYS A 244 -5.42 -2.82 -12.14
N ILE A 245 -5.07 -1.73 -11.47
CA ILE A 245 -4.58 -0.51 -12.11
C ILE A 245 -3.08 -0.32 -11.87
N PHE A 246 -2.63 -0.43 -10.61
CA PHE A 246 -1.27 -0.14 -10.20
C PHE A 246 -0.34 -1.36 -10.36
N PRO A 247 0.98 -1.14 -10.53
CA PRO A 247 1.95 -2.22 -10.68
C PRO A 247 2.20 -2.96 -9.36
N PRO A 248 2.70 -4.21 -9.37
CA PRO A 248 3.00 -4.96 -8.15
C PRO A 248 3.92 -4.22 -7.18
N GLY A 249 4.93 -3.53 -7.69
CA GLY A 249 5.85 -2.73 -6.86
C GLY A 249 5.20 -1.54 -6.13
N PHE A 250 3.96 -1.17 -6.46
CA PHE A 250 3.20 -0.18 -5.70
C PHE A 250 2.72 -0.75 -4.36
N PHE A 251 2.35 -2.04 -4.32
CA PHE A 251 1.78 -2.70 -3.13
C PHE A 251 2.90 -3.18 -2.23
N ASN A 252 3.50 -2.27 -1.47
CA ASN A 252 4.41 -2.65 -0.41
C ASN A 252 3.61 -2.88 0.89
N VAL A 253 4.32 -3.03 2.01
CA VAL A 253 3.68 -3.26 3.31
C VAL A 253 2.69 -2.16 3.67
N MET A 254 2.91 -0.91 3.25
CA MET A 254 2.07 0.23 3.59
C MET A 254 0.66 0.10 3.01
N GLU A 255 0.55 -0.35 1.75
CA GLU A 255 -0.76 -0.59 1.11
C GLU A 255 -1.44 -1.79 1.75
N HIS A 256 -0.67 -2.79 2.16
CA HIS A 256 -1.21 -3.95 2.83
C HIS A 256 -1.80 -3.63 4.20
N LEU A 257 -1.14 -2.78 4.96
CA LEU A 257 -1.59 -2.39 6.31
C LEU A 257 -2.99 -1.76 6.31
N LEU A 258 -3.45 -1.22 5.18
CA LEU A 258 -4.82 -0.69 5.05
C LEU A 258 -5.90 -1.71 5.41
N VAL A 259 -5.67 -3.01 5.21
CA VAL A 259 -6.63 -4.05 5.62
C VAL A 259 -6.78 -4.20 7.13
N HIS A 260 -5.82 -3.70 7.91
CA HIS A 260 -5.82 -3.82 9.36
C HIS A 260 -6.32 -2.55 10.06
N LEU A 261 -6.11 -1.38 9.46
CA LEU A 261 -6.43 -0.08 10.05
C LEU A 261 -7.86 0.02 10.63
N PRO A 262 -8.94 -0.48 9.99
CA PRO A 262 -10.28 -0.37 10.56
C PRO A 262 -10.44 -1.09 11.90
N TRP A 263 -9.77 -2.23 12.07
CA TRP A 263 -9.79 -2.93 13.34
C TRP A 263 -8.87 -2.28 14.38
N GLU A 264 -7.71 -1.80 13.96
CA GLU A 264 -6.82 -1.04 14.84
C GLU A 264 -7.54 0.17 15.41
N ALA A 265 -8.30 0.89 14.58
CA ALA A 265 -9.15 2.01 15.00
C ALA A 265 -10.30 1.57 15.95
N LEU A 266 -10.83 0.34 15.80
CA LEU A 266 -11.79 -0.23 16.75
C LEU A 266 -11.18 -0.55 18.12
N ALA A 267 -9.92 -1.00 18.13
CA ALA A 267 -9.21 -1.42 19.33
C ALA A 267 -8.57 -0.23 20.08
N GLY A 268 -7.89 0.65 19.33
CA GLY A 268 -7.12 1.78 19.86
C GLY A 268 -7.89 3.10 19.93
N GLY A 269 -9.00 3.22 19.22
CA GLY A 269 -9.76 4.48 19.12
C GLY A 269 -9.25 5.41 18.02
N PRO A 270 -9.74 6.68 17.99
CA PRO A 270 -9.38 7.65 16.97
C PRO A 270 -7.88 7.93 16.92
N VAL A 271 -7.36 8.09 15.69
CA VAL A 271 -5.98 8.54 15.42
C VAL A 271 -5.88 10.05 15.62
#